data_AF-A0A8H8R9S2-F1
#
_entry.id   AF-A0A8H8R9S2-F1
#
_cell.length_a   1.000
_cell.length_b   1.000
_cell.length_c   1.000
_cell.angle_alpha   90.00
_cell.angle_beta   90.00
_cell.angle_gamma   90.00
#
_symmetry.space_group_name_H-M   'P 1'
#
loop_
_entity.id
_entity.type
_entity.pdbx_description
1 polymer ?
#
loop_
_entity_poly.entity_id
_entity_poly.type
_entity_poly.pdbx_seq_one_letter_code
_entity_poly.pdbx_strand_id
1 'polypeptide(L)'
;MAYDSPFSTPASTPLRLQLIDLSTPWSDVSLEERGSPIRIVNFDHAHSVTRKTRFRRYHRAIWPAVFLVIGSLWFWGGNPEAQTRVDQNLAPDIEGLQFVDVNHPGIRFVGRWTTTSDGARKEGSFPGVYFDFAFNGTRTVLLSLHNSDPSGGTAAIEPSSDAPTLAFLPSTKLSSAEPISLLVRVDDNEYIVLPNATSITTIQNGKLDVHSRHSIRIIAPMVRENAVETLQVKGIYIDQGGQLLPFADTSGPALEALVSSLQHGQATGEVVTQPPEKMLEIVTDLPGSMAGRDRRRNIETARGILGGVMGWEYLLGEMFGSDHVMIGMDGMCLIQDCIGGRGSPAGLADVFFQSGPLGTEQYAHPWLFQAYIPDAMVLNIGSSDWDSFQIHSDRYNRTTWELSVAFEDTYIALVKAIRTLAYPTYSTTTVDSSRYVYSPTSAAAELPIFVMRPFRGQLEQATHAVVERLRREGDRSIFWLDTSGWLNTEVDFEGKAEEQDFFLDAKSETKQWRLTERGNQRVAILLHLHVCRYLARDAEKCAFLPPEVYQGKLPDPQIMRFDEYVEDERERRMKKLFWD
;
A
#
# COMPACT_ATOMS: atom_id res chain seq x y z
N MET A 1 58.10 -20.02 -37.38
CA MET A 1 56.65 -20.28 -37.24
C MET A 1 56.40 -20.43 -35.75
N ALA A 2 56.43 -19.35 -34.96
CA ALA A 2 55.41 -18.30 -34.84
C ALA A 2 54.07 -18.84 -34.34
N TYR A 3 53.87 -18.80 -33.02
CA TYR A 3 52.75 -18.09 -32.39
C TYR A 3 53.14 -17.77 -30.93
N ASP A 4 53.47 -16.51 -30.70
CA ASP A 4 53.64 -15.90 -29.38
C ASP A 4 52.26 -15.60 -28.76
N SER A 5 52.14 -15.83 -27.45
CA SER A 5 51.09 -15.26 -26.61
C SER A 5 51.75 -14.62 -25.38
N PRO A 6 51.70 -13.28 -25.25
CA PRO A 6 52.22 -12.60 -24.08
C PRO A 6 51.08 -11.88 -23.33
N PHE A 7 50.65 -12.38 -22.18
CA PHE A 7 50.01 -11.51 -21.18
C PHE A 7 50.39 -11.93 -19.76
N SER A 8 51.46 -11.29 -19.32
CA SER A 8 51.86 -11.08 -17.93
C SER A 8 50.81 -10.25 -17.17
N THR A 9 50.42 -10.75 -16.01
CA THR A 9 49.69 -10.03 -14.96
C THR A 9 50.52 -8.90 -14.36
N PRO A 10 49.94 -7.71 -14.12
CA PRO A 10 50.47 -6.79 -13.10
C PRO A 10 49.61 -6.83 -11.84
N ALA A 11 50.30 -6.75 -10.72
CA ALA A 11 49.80 -6.78 -9.36
C ALA A 11 48.77 -5.68 -9.06
N SER A 12 47.72 -6.06 -8.33
CA SER A 12 46.71 -5.19 -7.79
C SER A 12 47.29 -4.27 -6.70
N THR A 13 47.11 -2.96 -6.90
CA THR A 13 47.31 -1.92 -5.89
C THR A 13 45.97 -1.70 -5.17
N PRO A 14 45.90 -1.60 -3.83
CA PRO A 14 44.64 -1.36 -3.14
C PRO A 14 44.23 0.11 -3.28
N LEU A 15 43.15 0.38 -4.00
CA LEU A 15 42.52 1.70 -4.05
C LEU A 15 41.66 1.91 -2.80
N ARG A 16 42.10 2.86 -1.98
CA ARG A 16 41.38 3.45 -0.85
C ARG A 16 40.23 4.30 -1.40
N LEU A 17 38.99 3.84 -1.22
CA LEU A 17 37.79 4.62 -1.54
C LEU A 17 37.69 5.82 -0.58
N GLN A 18 37.76 7.02 -1.14
CA GLN A 18 37.33 8.26 -0.50
C GLN A 18 35.80 8.31 -0.57
N LEU A 19 35.14 8.46 0.59
CA LEU A 19 33.74 8.86 0.66
C LEU A 19 33.63 10.27 0.04
N ILE A 20 32.87 10.37 -1.04
CA ILE A 20 32.35 11.65 -1.54
C ILE A 20 30.92 11.74 -0.98
N ASP A 21 30.72 12.73 -0.11
CA ASP A 21 29.44 13.08 0.47
C ASP A 21 28.58 13.75 -0.63
N LEU A 22 27.58 13.02 -1.14
CA LEU A 22 26.57 13.56 -2.06
C LEU A 22 25.27 13.72 -1.29
N SER A 23 25.11 14.89 -0.69
CA SER A 23 23.84 15.36 -0.11
C SER A 23 22.77 15.45 -1.19
N THR A 24 21.66 14.72 -1.03
CA THR A 24 20.45 14.85 -1.84
C THR A 24 19.55 16.00 -1.32
N PRO A 25 18.67 16.60 -2.14
CA PRO A 25 18.07 17.91 -1.88
C PRO A 25 16.90 17.93 -0.89
N TRP A 26 16.69 16.87 -0.09
CA TRP A 26 15.52 16.73 0.79
C TRP A 26 15.86 16.84 2.29
N SER A 27 16.96 17.51 2.62
CA SER A 27 17.35 17.81 4.00
C SER A 27 17.09 19.29 4.33
N ASP A 28 15.83 19.64 4.58
CA ASP A 28 15.47 20.85 5.34
C ASP A 28 14.18 20.58 6.14
N VAL A 29 14.27 19.62 7.06
CA VAL A 29 13.48 19.65 8.29
C VAL A 29 14.47 19.88 9.43
N SER A 30 14.56 21.14 9.84
CA SER A 30 15.44 21.62 10.90
C SER A 30 15.14 20.92 12.24
N LEU A 31 15.96 19.93 12.59
CA LEU A 31 16.13 19.44 13.96
C LEU A 31 17.22 20.28 14.64
N GLU A 32 16.81 21.25 15.47
CA GLU A 32 17.71 21.95 16.38
C GLU A 32 18.24 20.99 17.45
N GLU A 33 19.49 20.55 17.27
CA GLU A 33 20.24 19.76 18.24
C GLU A 33 21.03 20.70 19.17
N ARG A 34 20.57 20.87 20.42
CA ARG A 34 21.40 21.44 21.50
C ARG A 34 22.33 20.35 22.05
N GLY A 35 23.52 20.27 21.46
CA GLY A 35 24.65 19.59 22.09
C GLY A 35 25.14 20.32 23.35
N SER A 36 25.50 19.55 24.37
CA SER A 36 26.43 19.99 25.41
C SER A 36 27.36 18.83 25.75
N PRO A 37 28.68 19.07 25.93
CA PRO A 37 29.70 18.05 25.80
C PRO A 37 29.90 17.25 27.09
N ILE A 38 30.06 15.94 26.93
CA ILE A 38 30.49 15.02 27.99
C ILE A 38 31.97 15.29 28.30
N ARG A 39 32.24 15.64 29.57
CA ARG A 39 33.57 15.77 30.14
C ARG A 39 33.90 14.46 30.88
N ILE A 40 34.95 13.77 30.44
CA ILE A 40 35.51 12.60 31.12
C ILE A 40 36.24 13.08 32.38
N VAL A 41 35.85 12.59 33.56
CA VAL A 41 36.68 12.56 34.77
C VAL A 41 36.36 11.28 35.56
N ASN A 42 37.36 10.40 35.66
CA ASN A 42 37.43 9.33 36.67
C ASN A 42 37.66 9.95 38.06
N PHE A 43 37.03 9.43 39.12
CA PHE A 43 37.72 9.16 40.40
C PHE A 43 36.86 8.32 41.37
N ASP A 44 37.61 7.58 42.18
CA ASP A 44 37.28 6.54 43.14
C ASP A 44 36.38 6.89 44.35
N HIS A 45 35.89 5.79 44.94
CA HIS A 45 35.51 5.53 46.34
C HIS A 45 35.61 6.68 47.37
N ALA A 46 34.51 6.96 48.08
CA ALA A 46 34.47 6.97 49.55
C ALA A 46 33.03 7.09 50.11
N HIS A 47 32.81 6.38 51.22
CA HIS A 47 31.60 6.35 52.04
C HIS A 47 31.39 7.63 52.89
N SER A 48 30.11 7.89 53.16
CA SER A 48 29.52 8.31 54.46
C SER A 48 28.88 9.72 54.60
N VAL A 49 27.55 9.67 54.84
CA VAL A 49 26.81 10.17 56.03
C VAL A 49 26.66 11.70 56.25
N THR A 50 25.43 12.16 55.95
CA THR A 50 24.59 13.17 56.63
C THR A 50 24.98 14.65 56.66
N ARG A 51 24.10 15.50 56.07
CA ARG A 51 23.17 16.36 56.83
C ARG A 51 22.21 17.10 55.89
N LYS A 52 21.01 16.53 55.74
CA LYS A 52 19.80 17.27 55.38
C LYS A 52 19.42 18.16 56.57
N THR A 53 19.03 19.40 56.29
CA THR A 53 17.80 20.07 56.77
C THR A 53 18.02 21.58 56.90
N ARG A 54 17.54 22.38 55.93
CA ARG A 54 17.01 23.74 56.16
C ARG A 54 16.35 24.46 54.97
N PHE A 55 16.05 23.79 53.86
CA PHE A 55 15.46 24.45 52.67
C PHE A 55 14.07 23.94 52.24
N ARG A 56 13.29 23.34 53.17
CA ARG A 56 12.03 22.65 52.82
C ARG A 56 10.74 23.27 53.36
N ARG A 57 10.74 24.55 53.74
CA ARG A 57 9.53 25.20 54.32
C ARG A 57 8.89 26.33 53.51
N TYR A 58 9.55 26.85 52.47
CA TYR A 58 9.00 27.95 51.65
C TYR A 58 8.43 27.53 50.29
N HIS A 59 8.59 26.27 49.87
CA HIS A 59 8.23 25.83 48.51
C HIS A 59 6.79 25.31 48.33
N ARG A 60 6.01 25.18 49.42
CA ARG A 60 4.65 24.60 49.37
C ARG A 60 3.52 25.60 49.10
N ALA A 61 3.77 26.91 49.15
CA ALA A 61 2.74 27.93 48.90
C ALA A 61 2.86 28.61 47.52
N ILE A 62 4.04 28.57 46.89
CA ILE A 62 4.30 29.33 45.65
C ILE A 62 3.82 28.56 44.41
N TRP A 63 3.96 27.23 44.39
CA TRP A 63 3.57 26.39 43.26
C TRP A 63 2.06 26.36 42.93
N PRO A 64 1.12 26.32 43.90
CA PRO A 64 -0.31 26.35 43.55
C PRO A 64 -0.74 27.68 42.93
N ALA A 65 -0.11 28.81 43.29
CA ALA A 65 -0.41 30.11 42.70
C ALA A 65 0.09 30.21 41.25
N VAL A 66 1.28 29.67 40.94
CA VAL A 66 1.83 29.65 39.58
C VAL A 66 0.98 28.77 38.65
N PHE A 67 0.51 27.61 39.12
CA PHE A 67 -0.39 26.77 38.33
C PHE A 67 -1.77 27.41 38.10
N LEU A 68 -2.29 28.18 39.05
CA LEU A 68 -3.56 28.90 38.86
C LEU A 68 -3.45 30.05 37.85
N VAL A 69 -2.31 30.74 37.79
CA VAL A 69 -2.09 31.85 36.82
C VAL A 69 -1.82 31.31 35.41
N ILE A 70 -1.06 30.22 35.28
CA ILE A 70 -0.83 29.59 33.96
C ILE A 70 -2.11 28.92 33.46
N GLY A 71 -2.89 28.29 34.36
CA GLY A 71 -4.19 27.69 34.01
C GLY A 71 -5.21 28.73 33.57
N SER A 72 -5.27 29.92 34.17
CA SER A 72 -6.19 30.98 33.77
C SER A 72 -5.80 31.67 32.46
N LEU A 73 -4.49 31.79 32.18
CA LEU A 73 -4.01 32.30 30.88
C LEU A 73 -4.27 31.32 29.72
N TRP A 74 -4.22 30.01 29.97
CA TRP A 74 -4.63 29.01 28.97
C TRP A 74 -6.15 28.96 28.77
N PHE A 75 -6.94 29.23 29.82
CA PHE A 75 -8.41 29.21 29.73
C PHE A 75 -9.00 30.42 29.00
N TRP A 76 -8.27 31.54 28.90
CA TRP A 76 -8.73 32.77 28.24
C TRP A 76 -8.01 33.08 26.92
N GLY A 77 -6.89 32.41 26.60
CA GLY A 77 -6.11 32.60 25.38
C GLY A 77 -6.34 31.58 24.27
N GLY A 78 -7.33 30.70 24.40
CA GLY A 78 -7.69 29.71 23.38
C GLY A 78 -8.33 30.39 22.16
N ASN A 79 -7.49 30.78 21.21
CA ASN A 79 -7.85 31.17 19.86
C ASN A 79 -8.69 30.04 19.23
N PRO A 80 -9.95 30.26 18.83
CA PRO A 80 -10.69 29.25 18.08
C PRO A 80 -10.18 29.31 16.64
N GLU A 81 -9.08 28.61 16.36
CA GLU A 81 -8.80 28.20 14.99
C GLU A 81 -9.95 27.30 14.54
N ALA A 82 -10.67 27.81 13.55
CA ALA A 82 -11.92 27.30 13.05
C ALA A 82 -11.73 25.88 12.49
N GLN A 83 -11.92 24.89 13.36
CA GLN A 83 -12.24 23.54 12.96
C GLN A 83 -13.68 23.59 12.44
N THR A 84 -13.83 23.79 11.13
CA THR A 84 -15.12 23.74 10.43
C THR A 84 -15.76 22.38 10.67
N ARG A 85 -16.60 22.28 11.71
CA ARG A 85 -17.69 21.31 11.75
C ARG A 85 -18.60 21.68 10.59
N VAL A 86 -18.52 20.90 9.53
CA VAL A 86 -19.55 20.89 8.49
C VAL A 86 -20.82 20.37 9.16
N ASP A 87 -21.83 21.23 9.29
CA ASP A 87 -23.18 20.82 9.69
C ASP A 87 -23.71 19.83 8.63
N GLN A 88 -23.63 18.53 8.91
CA GLN A 88 -24.04 17.45 8.01
C GLN A 88 -25.57 17.21 7.97
N ASN A 89 -26.39 18.06 8.60
CA ASN A 89 -27.83 17.82 8.75
C ASN A 89 -28.74 18.64 7.82
N LEU A 90 -28.17 19.42 6.89
CA LEU A 90 -28.94 20.05 5.81
C LEU A 90 -28.66 19.28 4.52
N ALA A 91 -29.71 18.79 3.85
CA ALA A 91 -29.56 18.23 2.52
C ALA A 91 -28.83 19.27 1.64
N PRO A 92 -27.72 18.91 0.98
CA PRO A 92 -26.95 19.86 0.20
C PRO A 92 -27.82 20.42 -0.92
N ASP A 93 -27.75 21.73 -1.13
CA ASP A 93 -28.47 22.40 -2.20
C ASP A 93 -27.89 21.95 -3.55
N ILE A 94 -28.75 21.36 -4.39
CA ILE A 94 -28.40 20.85 -5.72
C ILE A 94 -28.83 21.86 -6.79
N GLU A 95 -29.55 22.93 -6.43
CA GLU A 95 -29.93 23.96 -7.38
C GLU A 95 -28.69 24.63 -7.99
N GLY A 96 -28.66 24.72 -9.32
CA GLY A 96 -27.52 25.27 -10.05
C GLY A 96 -26.35 24.30 -10.26
N LEU A 97 -26.47 23.03 -9.84
CA LEU A 97 -25.53 21.96 -10.17
C LEU A 97 -26.02 21.14 -11.37
N GLN A 98 -25.08 20.55 -12.10
CA GLN A 98 -25.29 19.54 -13.12
C GLN A 98 -24.73 18.20 -12.65
N PHE A 99 -25.41 17.12 -12.99
CA PHE A 99 -24.99 15.76 -12.69
C PHE A 99 -24.09 15.21 -13.81
N VAL A 100 -22.98 14.58 -13.42
CA VAL A 100 -22.12 13.81 -14.30
C VAL A 100 -22.19 12.34 -13.89
N ASP A 101 -22.60 11.50 -14.84
CA ASP A 101 -22.69 10.06 -14.69
C ASP A 101 -21.32 9.39 -14.42
N VAL A 102 -21.33 8.30 -13.65
CA VAL A 102 -20.14 7.52 -13.28
C VAL A 102 -19.36 6.96 -14.48
N ASN A 103 -20.00 6.76 -15.64
CA ASN A 103 -19.36 6.25 -16.84
C ASN A 103 -18.77 7.36 -17.72
N HIS A 104 -18.82 8.62 -17.28
CA HIS A 104 -18.23 9.72 -18.01
C HIS A 104 -16.71 9.50 -18.19
N PRO A 105 -16.15 9.64 -19.41
CA PRO A 105 -14.75 9.33 -19.70
C PRO A 105 -13.74 10.22 -18.98
N GLY A 106 -14.18 11.36 -18.44
CA GLY A 106 -13.38 12.23 -17.57
C GLY A 106 -13.20 11.72 -16.14
N ILE A 107 -13.83 10.61 -15.76
CA ILE A 107 -13.68 9.96 -14.46
C ILE A 107 -12.88 8.67 -14.63
N ARG A 108 -11.69 8.63 -14.01
CA ARG A 108 -10.77 7.50 -14.07
C ARG A 108 -10.88 6.68 -12.80
N PHE A 109 -11.10 5.38 -12.93
CA PHE A 109 -11.23 4.45 -11.81
C PHE A 109 -9.98 3.58 -11.71
N VAL A 110 -9.37 3.51 -10.54
CA VAL A 110 -8.19 2.69 -10.25
C VAL A 110 -8.53 1.69 -9.16
N GLY A 111 -8.19 0.42 -9.38
CA GLY A 111 -8.67 -0.69 -8.56
C GLY A 111 -9.61 -1.63 -9.28
N ARG A 112 -10.13 -2.58 -8.52
CA ARG A 112 -11.13 -3.53 -9.02
C ARG A 112 -12.52 -2.96 -8.84
N TRP A 113 -13.07 -2.48 -9.95
CA TRP A 113 -14.39 -1.87 -10.02
C TRP A 113 -15.31 -2.71 -10.91
N THR A 114 -16.52 -2.97 -10.42
CA THR A 114 -17.59 -3.60 -11.18
C THR A 114 -18.66 -2.58 -11.51
N THR A 115 -19.11 -2.55 -12.77
CA THR A 115 -20.28 -1.76 -13.17
C THR A 115 -21.53 -2.62 -12.99
N THR A 116 -22.59 -2.03 -12.46
CA THR A 116 -23.89 -2.72 -12.38
C THR A 116 -24.47 -3.00 -13.76
N SER A 117 -25.37 -3.98 -13.86
CA SER A 117 -25.97 -4.39 -15.13
C SER A 117 -26.76 -3.28 -15.85
N ASP A 118 -27.29 -2.32 -15.08
CA ASP A 118 -27.99 -1.14 -15.61
C ASP A 118 -27.03 0.00 -15.98
N GLY A 119 -25.73 -0.14 -15.70
CA GLY A 119 -24.73 0.91 -15.90
C GLY A 119 -24.84 2.08 -14.93
N ALA A 120 -25.80 2.09 -14.00
CA ALA A 120 -26.13 3.28 -13.21
C ALA A 120 -25.12 3.57 -12.09
N ARG A 121 -24.25 2.61 -11.76
CA ARG A 121 -23.23 2.79 -10.70
C ARG A 121 -22.02 1.91 -10.91
N LYS A 122 -20.92 2.30 -10.26
CA LYS A 122 -19.72 1.49 -10.10
C LYS A 122 -19.50 1.12 -8.65
N GLU A 123 -19.03 -0.10 -8.43
CA GLU A 123 -18.87 -0.69 -7.11
C GLU A 123 -17.42 -1.17 -6.93
N GLY A 124 -16.82 -0.82 -5.80
CA GLY A 124 -15.45 -1.21 -5.44
C GLY A 124 -15.38 -1.62 -3.97
N SER A 125 -14.79 -2.78 -3.71
CA SER A 125 -14.81 -3.40 -2.37
C SER A 125 -13.43 -3.74 -1.81
N PHE A 126 -12.38 -3.67 -2.64
CA PHE A 126 -11.03 -3.83 -2.13
C PHE A 126 -10.56 -2.55 -1.42
N PRO A 127 -9.77 -2.65 -0.34
CA PRO A 127 -9.27 -1.46 0.33
C PRO A 127 -8.33 -0.66 -0.59
N GLY A 128 -8.46 0.66 -0.52
CA GLY A 128 -7.63 1.57 -1.30
C GLY A 128 -8.09 1.78 -2.74
N VAL A 129 -9.24 1.23 -3.16
CA VAL A 129 -9.82 1.62 -4.46
C VAL A 129 -10.07 3.13 -4.49
N TYR A 130 -9.79 3.75 -5.64
CA TYR A 130 -9.97 5.18 -5.80
C TYR A 130 -10.42 5.54 -7.21
N PHE A 131 -10.89 6.77 -7.36
CA PHE A 131 -11.14 7.34 -8.67
C PHE A 131 -10.77 8.82 -8.68
N ASP A 132 -10.29 9.23 -9.84
CA ASP A 132 -9.77 10.56 -10.09
C ASP A 132 -10.59 11.25 -11.18
N PHE A 133 -10.72 12.57 -11.05
CA PHE A 133 -11.32 13.41 -12.08
C PHE A 133 -10.74 14.81 -11.98
N ALA A 134 -10.71 15.53 -13.11
CA ALA A 134 -10.27 16.91 -13.16
C ALA A 134 -11.36 17.79 -13.77
N PHE A 135 -11.46 19.02 -13.31
CA PHE A 135 -12.44 19.98 -13.82
C PHE A 135 -11.90 21.41 -13.80
N ASN A 136 -12.60 22.29 -14.48
CA ASN A 136 -12.50 23.73 -14.34
C ASN A 136 -13.91 24.36 -14.31
N GLY A 137 -14.01 25.65 -13.99
CA GLY A 137 -15.29 26.34 -14.05
C GLY A 137 -16.25 26.01 -12.91
N THR A 138 -15.77 25.44 -11.79
CA THR A 138 -16.60 24.95 -10.69
C THR A 138 -16.06 25.40 -9.33
N ARG A 139 -16.96 25.86 -8.46
CA ARG A 139 -16.74 26.22 -7.05
C ARG A 139 -17.17 25.10 -6.09
N THR A 140 -18.15 24.31 -6.51
CA THR A 140 -18.82 23.30 -5.68
C THR A 140 -18.77 21.93 -6.33
N VAL A 141 -18.36 20.92 -5.55
CA VAL A 141 -18.33 19.53 -5.98
C VAL A 141 -19.01 18.67 -4.91
N LEU A 142 -20.02 17.90 -5.32
CA LEU A 142 -20.68 16.90 -4.49
C LEU A 142 -20.49 15.50 -5.09
N LEU A 143 -20.41 14.50 -4.23
CA LEU A 143 -20.35 13.10 -4.60
C LEU A 143 -21.73 12.46 -4.44
N SER A 144 -22.18 11.73 -5.47
CA SER A 144 -23.40 10.93 -5.40
C SER A 144 -23.05 9.45 -5.17
N LEU A 145 -23.53 8.92 -4.06
CA LEU A 145 -23.33 7.56 -3.60
C LEU A 145 -24.66 6.79 -3.57
N HIS A 146 -24.58 5.48 -3.75
CA HIS A 146 -25.71 4.60 -3.43
C HIS A 146 -25.64 4.08 -1.99
N ASN A 147 -24.53 4.26 -1.28
CA ASN A 147 -24.42 3.94 0.15
C ASN A 147 -25.48 4.70 0.96
N SER A 148 -26.18 4.03 1.88
CA SER A 148 -27.25 4.63 2.68
C SER A 148 -27.22 4.13 4.12
N ASP A 149 -27.82 4.92 5.01
CA ASP A 149 -28.01 4.53 6.41
C ASP A 149 -29.24 3.61 6.51
N PRO A 150 -29.10 2.36 7.01
CA PRO A 150 -30.23 1.44 7.17
C PRO A 150 -31.34 1.98 8.09
N SER A 151 -31.07 3.01 8.89
CA SER A 151 -32.01 3.61 9.83
C SER A 151 -32.74 4.87 9.30
N GLY A 152 -32.37 5.39 8.12
CA GLY A 152 -32.89 6.65 7.57
C GLY A 152 -33.81 6.46 6.36
N GLY A 153 -35.13 6.45 6.59
CA GLY A 153 -36.16 6.42 5.55
C GLY A 153 -36.28 7.72 4.74
N THR A 154 -35.19 8.20 4.15
CA THR A 154 -35.22 9.29 3.16
C THR A 154 -35.16 8.66 1.79
N ALA A 155 -36.31 8.66 1.11
CA ALA A 155 -36.43 8.17 -0.26
C ALA A 155 -35.40 8.88 -1.14
N ALA A 156 -34.52 8.08 -1.76
CA ALA A 156 -33.65 8.56 -2.82
C ALA A 156 -34.53 9.21 -3.89
N ILE A 157 -34.23 10.47 -4.24
CA ILE A 157 -34.81 11.09 -5.43
C ILE A 157 -34.12 10.40 -6.63
N GLU A 158 -34.74 9.34 -7.13
CA GLU A 158 -34.30 8.68 -8.35
C GLU A 158 -34.78 9.48 -9.58
N PRO A 159 -33.88 9.85 -10.51
CA PRO A 159 -34.30 10.27 -11.84
C PRO A 159 -34.85 9.06 -12.58
N SER A 160 -36.12 9.11 -12.96
CA SER A 160 -36.81 8.06 -13.71
C SER A 160 -36.20 7.90 -15.11
N SER A 161 -35.49 6.79 -15.34
CA SER A 161 -35.06 6.34 -16.66
C SER A 161 -35.85 5.09 -17.03
N ASP A 162 -36.91 5.26 -17.82
CA ASP A 162 -37.69 4.16 -18.41
C ASP A 162 -36.86 3.45 -19.50
N ALA A 163 -36.18 2.36 -19.13
CA ALA A 163 -35.57 1.43 -20.09
C ALA A 163 -36.21 0.03 -19.97
N PRO A 164 -36.53 -0.64 -21.10
CA PRO A 164 -37.28 -1.90 -21.08
C PRO A 164 -36.39 -3.06 -20.59
N THR A 165 -36.81 -3.69 -19.51
CA THR A 165 -36.10 -4.82 -18.88
C THR A 165 -36.30 -6.10 -19.68
N LEU A 166 -35.20 -6.71 -20.16
CA LEU A 166 -35.22 -8.04 -20.79
C LEU A 166 -35.31 -9.14 -19.71
N ALA A 167 -36.29 -10.02 -19.85
CA ALA A 167 -36.77 -10.97 -18.83
C ALA A 167 -35.86 -12.20 -18.53
N PHE A 168 -34.56 -12.14 -18.82
CA PHE A 168 -33.63 -13.29 -18.64
C PHE A 168 -32.47 -13.04 -17.68
N LEU A 169 -32.43 -11.90 -16.99
CA LEU A 169 -31.43 -11.64 -15.95
C LEU A 169 -32.08 -11.74 -14.56
N PRO A 170 -31.40 -12.30 -13.54
CA PRO A 170 -31.91 -12.30 -12.19
C PRO A 170 -32.20 -10.86 -11.76
N SER A 171 -33.43 -10.59 -11.33
CA SER A 171 -33.80 -9.31 -10.75
C SER A 171 -33.08 -9.13 -9.42
N THR A 172 -31.89 -8.55 -9.45
CA THR A 172 -31.20 -8.09 -8.25
C THR A 172 -31.83 -6.76 -7.87
N LYS A 173 -32.73 -6.77 -6.89
CA LYS A 173 -32.90 -5.59 -6.04
C LYS A 173 -31.58 -5.43 -5.29
N LEU A 174 -30.59 -4.75 -5.87
CA LEU A 174 -29.31 -4.57 -5.17
C LEU A 174 -29.56 -3.66 -3.97
N SER A 175 -29.35 -4.22 -2.78
CA SER A 175 -29.39 -3.46 -1.54
C SER A 175 -28.35 -2.35 -1.59
N SER A 176 -28.71 -1.20 -1.04
CA SER A 176 -27.74 -0.16 -0.74
C SER A 176 -26.73 -0.69 0.28
N ALA A 177 -25.45 -0.41 0.05
CA ALA A 177 -24.38 -0.70 1.00
C ALA A 177 -24.42 0.28 2.19
N GLU A 178 -23.88 -0.16 3.32
CA GLU A 178 -23.75 0.65 4.54
C GLU A 178 -22.96 1.96 4.30
N PRO A 179 -23.09 2.97 5.18
CA PRO A 179 -22.30 4.19 5.11
C PRO A 179 -20.80 3.91 5.07
N ILE A 180 -20.04 4.68 4.28
CA ILE A 180 -18.61 4.40 4.02
C ILE A 180 -17.72 5.57 4.41
N SER A 181 -16.51 5.29 4.90
CA SER A 181 -15.52 6.34 5.14
C SER A 181 -14.71 6.60 3.88
N LEU A 182 -14.53 7.88 3.51
CA LEU A 182 -13.77 8.30 2.33
C LEU A 182 -12.66 9.28 2.71
N LEU A 183 -11.59 9.24 1.92
CA LEU A 183 -10.54 10.26 1.91
C LEU A 183 -10.58 10.98 0.57
N VAL A 184 -10.54 12.31 0.61
CA VAL A 184 -10.55 13.12 -0.61
C VAL A 184 -9.32 14.00 -0.65
N ARG A 185 -8.54 13.89 -1.72
CA ARG A 185 -7.44 14.79 -2.02
C ARG A 185 -7.88 15.75 -3.12
N VAL A 186 -7.76 17.04 -2.87
CA VAL A 186 -8.05 18.10 -3.84
C VAL A 186 -6.73 18.76 -4.20
N ASP A 187 -6.37 18.66 -5.47
CA ASP A 187 -5.05 18.98 -6.02
C ASP A 187 -3.97 18.17 -5.30
N ASP A 188 -3.03 18.85 -4.64
CA ASP A 188 -1.98 18.24 -3.81
C ASP A 188 -2.09 18.69 -2.34
N ASN A 189 -3.29 19.06 -1.90
CA ASN A 189 -3.55 19.48 -0.52
C ASN A 189 -3.72 18.28 0.43
N GLU A 190 -3.80 18.58 1.74
CA GLU A 190 -4.10 17.59 2.77
C GLU A 190 -5.44 16.85 2.51
N TYR A 191 -5.52 15.62 2.99
CA TYR A 191 -6.72 14.79 2.87
C TYR A 191 -7.89 15.36 3.66
N ILE A 192 -9.02 15.53 2.98
CA ILE A 192 -10.32 15.76 3.59
C ILE A 192 -10.88 14.40 4.01
N VAL A 193 -11.15 14.23 5.30
CA VAL A 193 -11.75 12.99 5.83
C VAL A 193 -13.26 13.12 5.87
N LEU A 194 -13.95 12.20 5.18
CA LEU A 194 -15.40 12.13 5.11
C LEU A 194 -15.88 10.83 5.78
N PRO A 195 -16.10 10.84 7.11
CA PRO A 195 -16.66 9.67 7.79
C PRO A 195 -18.14 9.50 7.42
N ASN A 196 -18.60 8.25 7.33
CA ASN A 196 -20.01 7.89 7.12
C ASN A 196 -20.68 8.58 5.91
N ALA A 197 -19.96 8.68 4.79
CA ALA A 197 -20.48 9.17 3.53
C ALA A 197 -21.64 8.29 3.03
N THR A 198 -22.74 8.94 2.67
CA THR A 198 -23.98 8.35 2.14
C THR A 198 -24.56 9.25 1.06
N SER A 199 -25.48 8.72 0.25
CA SER A 199 -26.35 9.43 -0.70
C SER A 199 -25.71 10.61 -1.44
N ILE A 200 -25.68 11.81 -0.84
CA ILE A 200 -24.97 12.97 -1.38
C ILE A 200 -24.00 13.47 -0.32
N THR A 201 -22.72 13.50 -0.68
CA THR A 201 -21.64 13.93 0.21
C THR A 201 -20.92 15.13 -0.38
N THR A 202 -20.85 16.23 0.39
CA THR A 202 -20.14 17.45 -0.03
C THR A 202 -18.63 17.25 0.03
N ILE A 203 -17.94 17.46 -1.10
CA ILE A 203 -16.48 17.48 -1.15
C ILE A 203 -15.96 18.90 -0.90
N GLN A 204 -16.45 19.85 -1.70
CA GLN A 204 -16.15 21.27 -1.58
C GLN A 204 -17.41 22.08 -1.89
N ASN A 205 -17.63 23.17 -1.17
CA ASN A 205 -18.77 24.05 -1.36
C ASN A 205 -18.31 25.51 -1.42
N GLY A 206 -18.35 26.11 -2.60
CA GLY A 206 -18.07 27.54 -2.81
C GLY A 206 -16.60 27.97 -2.63
N LYS A 207 -15.66 27.03 -2.48
CA LYS A 207 -14.26 27.32 -2.09
C LYS A 207 -13.25 27.16 -3.23
N LEU A 208 -13.63 26.51 -4.33
CA LEU A 208 -12.73 26.25 -5.45
C LEU A 208 -12.63 27.47 -6.38
N ASP A 209 -11.46 27.65 -6.98
CA ASP A 209 -11.24 28.72 -7.95
C ASP A 209 -11.71 28.29 -9.34
N VAL A 210 -12.73 28.98 -9.83
CA VAL A 210 -13.38 28.76 -11.13
C VAL A 210 -12.39 28.88 -12.30
N HIS A 211 -11.36 29.70 -12.15
CA HIS A 211 -10.41 29.97 -13.23
C HIS A 211 -9.25 28.97 -13.29
N SER A 212 -9.10 28.16 -12.24
CA SER A 212 -8.03 27.18 -12.16
C SER A 212 -8.52 25.77 -12.53
N ARG A 213 -7.59 24.92 -12.94
CA ARG A 213 -7.84 23.49 -13.07
C ARG A 213 -7.68 22.88 -11.68
N HIS A 214 -8.67 22.09 -11.28
CA HIS A 214 -8.60 21.28 -10.07
C HIS A 214 -8.62 19.79 -10.42
N SER A 215 -7.84 19.01 -9.68
CA SER A 215 -7.82 17.54 -9.74
C SER A 215 -8.32 16.99 -8.41
N ILE A 216 -9.26 16.06 -8.42
CA ILE A 216 -9.78 15.43 -7.20
C ILE A 216 -9.57 13.92 -7.27
N ARG A 217 -9.04 13.35 -6.19
CA ARG A 217 -8.92 11.92 -5.94
C ARG A 217 -9.80 11.54 -4.76
N ILE A 218 -10.66 10.53 -4.94
CA ILE A 218 -11.52 9.99 -3.88
C ILE A 218 -11.13 8.55 -3.62
N ILE A 219 -10.74 8.25 -2.38
CA ILE A 219 -10.21 6.97 -1.95
C ILE A 219 -11.14 6.33 -0.92
N ALA A 220 -11.41 5.04 -1.07
CA ALA A 220 -12.09 4.22 -0.08
C ALA A 220 -11.06 3.37 0.70
N PRO A 221 -10.61 3.81 1.89
CA PRO A 221 -9.61 3.09 2.65
C PRO A 221 -10.09 1.77 3.28
N MET A 222 -11.40 1.53 3.39
CA MET A 222 -12.03 0.33 3.97
C MET A 222 -11.45 -0.07 5.34
N VAL A 223 -11.55 0.83 6.32
CA VAL A 223 -10.89 0.72 7.64
C VAL A 223 -11.63 -0.13 8.67
N ARG A 224 -12.78 -0.73 8.33
CA ARG A 224 -13.51 -1.60 9.27
C ARG A 224 -12.87 -2.99 9.36
N GLU A 225 -12.43 -3.33 10.57
CA GLU A 225 -11.70 -4.58 10.87
C GLU A 225 -12.50 -5.86 10.57
N ASN A 226 -13.81 -5.89 10.86
CA ASN A 226 -14.61 -7.13 10.81
C ASN A 226 -15.75 -7.10 9.79
N ALA A 227 -15.90 -5.98 9.08
CA ALA A 227 -16.92 -5.83 8.05
C ALA A 227 -16.23 -5.65 6.72
N VAL A 228 -16.81 -6.22 5.68
CA VAL A 228 -16.39 -5.92 4.31
C VAL A 228 -17.19 -4.70 3.88
N GLU A 229 -16.48 -3.67 3.41
CA GLU A 229 -17.08 -2.42 2.98
C GLU A 229 -17.11 -2.38 1.44
N THR A 230 -18.17 -1.79 0.88
CA THR A 230 -18.31 -1.60 -0.56
C THR A 230 -18.68 -0.14 -0.83
N LEU A 231 -17.86 0.52 -1.66
CA LEU A 231 -18.16 1.84 -2.18
C LEU A 231 -19.05 1.71 -3.42
N GLN A 232 -20.21 2.36 -3.43
CA GLN A 232 -21.13 2.38 -4.57
C GLN A 232 -21.30 3.82 -5.07
N VAL A 233 -20.69 4.13 -6.22
CA VAL A 233 -20.65 5.48 -6.80
C VAL A 233 -21.65 5.61 -7.95
N LYS A 234 -22.52 6.62 -7.90
CA LYS A 234 -23.46 6.96 -8.99
C LYS A 234 -22.92 8.02 -9.94
N GLY A 235 -22.12 8.95 -9.43
CA GLY A 235 -21.61 10.08 -10.20
C GLY A 235 -21.22 11.24 -9.31
N ILE A 236 -21.03 12.41 -9.93
CA ILE A 236 -20.67 13.65 -9.24
C ILE A 236 -21.58 14.80 -9.67
N TYR A 237 -21.76 15.78 -8.78
CA TYR A 237 -22.40 17.05 -9.11
C TYR A 237 -21.36 18.16 -9.12
N ILE A 238 -21.40 18.99 -10.16
CA ILE A 238 -20.56 20.19 -10.34
C ILE A 238 -21.43 21.37 -10.77
N ASP A 239 -20.95 22.61 -10.68
CA ASP A 239 -21.74 23.78 -11.09
C ASP A 239 -22.19 23.72 -12.57
N GLN A 240 -23.32 24.34 -12.92
CA GLN A 240 -23.90 24.37 -14.29
C GLN A 240 -23.05 25.04 -15.39
N GLY A 241 -21.82 25.46 -15.09
CA GLY A 241 -20.81 25.92 -16.07
C GLY A 241 -19.49 25.16 -15.97
N GLY A 242 -19.40 24.18 -15.07
CA GLY A 242 -18.24 23.35 -14.89
C GLY A 242 -18.03 22.40 -16.06
N GLN A 243 -16.78 22.10 -16.37
CA GLN A 243 -16.46 21.10 -17.37
C GLN A 243 -15.50 20.08 -16.78
N LEU A 244 -15.85 18.79 -16.89
CA LEU A 244 -14.89 17.72 -16.68
C LEU A 244 -13.87 17.74 -17.79
N LEU A 245 -12.60 17.78 -17.39
CA LEU A 245 -11.48 17.73 -18.29
C LEU A 245 -11.16 16.26 -18.61
N PRO A 246 -10.71 15.97 -19.85
CA PRO A 246 -10.05 14.71 -20.12
C PRO A 246 -8.91 14.54 -19.12
N PHE A 247 -8.84 13.36 -18.50
CA PHE A 247 -7.74 13.03 -17.62
C PHE A 247 -6.46 12.89 -18.47
N ALA A 248 -5.74 13.99 -18.65
CA ALA A 248 -4.41 14.02 -19.25
C ALA A 248 -3.37 14.00 -18.13
N ASP A 249 -2.40 13.08 -18.23
CA ASP A 249 -1.44 12.70 -17.18
C ASP A 249 -0.64 13.91 -16.67
N THR A 250 -1.11 14.48 -15.56
CA THR A 250 -0.47 15.62 -14.89
C THR A 250 0.59 15.16 -13.91
N SER A 251 1.75 14.74 -14.41
CA SER A 251 2.99 14.93 -13.65
C SER A 251 4.18 15.28 -14.54
N GLY A 252 4.73 16.47 -14.30
CA GLY A 252 5.95 17.01 -14.94
C GLY A 252 5.72 18.15 -15.95
N PRO A 253 6.74 19.00 -16.21
CA PRO A 253 6.63 20.41 -16.62
C PRO A 253 6.26 20.56 -18.11
N ALA A 254 5.11 20.05 -18.51
CA ALA A 254 4.64 20.14 -19.89
C ALA A 254 4.21 21.57 -20.25
N LEU A 255 3.82 22.40 -19.27
CA LEU A 255 3.42 23.78 -19.54
C LEU A 255 4.62 24.67 -19.93
N GLU A 256 5.80 24.47 -19.33
CA GLU A 256 7.03 25.18 -19.74
C GLU A 256 7.55 24.69 -21.10
N ALA A 257 7.39 23.40 -21.41
CA ALA A 257 7.74 22.86 -22.72
C ALA A 257 6.80 23.37 -23.83
N LEU A 258 5.49 23.47 -23.56
CA LEU A 258 4.52 24.04 -24.50
C LEU A 258 4.80 25.52 -24.77
N VAL A 259 5.10 26.30 -23.71
CA VAL A 259 5.42 27.73 -23.82
C VAL A 259 6.75 27.96 -24.54
N SER A 260 7.74 27.07 -24.36
CA SER A 260 9.02 27.13 -25.09
C SER A 260 8.87 26.78 -26.58
N SER A 261 7.97 25.85 -26.91
CA SER A 261 7.67 25.46 -28.30
C SER A 261 6.91 26.56 -29.08
N LEU A 262 6.15 27.40 -28.38
CA LEU A 262 5.46 28.56 -28.99
C LEU A 262 6.41 29.73 -29.28
N GLN A 263 7.61 29.77 -28.70
CA GLN A 263 8.60 30.82 -28.95
C GLN A 263 9.56 30.51 -30.11
N HIS A 264 9.68 29.25 -30.52
CA HIS A 264 10.46 28.84 -31.69
C HIS A 264 9.52 28.22 -32.73
N GLY A 265 9.06 29.05 -33.68
CA GLY A 265 8.05 28.72 -34.68
C GLY A 265 8.42 27.59 -35.65
N GLN A 266 8.47 26.36 -35.14
CA GLN A 266 8.67 25.15 -35.93
C GLN A 266 7.62 24.11 -35.52
N ALA A 267 6.49 24.16 -36.22
CA ALA A 267 5.43 23.17 -36.10
C ALA A 267 5.86 21.85 -36.76
N THR A 268 6.53 20.99 -35.99
CA THR A 268 6.51 19.54 -36.22
C THR A 268 5.54 18.96 -35.21
N GLY A 269 4.33 18.63 -35.68
CA GLY A 269 3.29 17.99 -34.89
C GLY A 269 3.67 16.55 -34.58
N GLU A 270 4.58 16.37 -33.63
CA GLU A 270 4.76 15.11 -32.93
C GLU A 270 3.88 15.21 -31.68
N VAL A 271 2.73 14.52 -31.71
CA VAL A 271 1.92 14.36 -30.51
C VAL A 271 2.78 13.57 -29.54
N VAL A 272 3.38 14.27 -28.57
CA VAL A 272 4.04 13.63 -27.43
C VAL A 272 2.93 12.96 -26.62
N THR A 273 2.54 11.76 -27.03
CA THR A 273 1.76 10.85 -26.20
C THR A 273 2.60 10.54 -24.99
N GLN A 274 2.22 11.09 -23.83
CA GLN A 274 2.81 10.69 -22.56
C GLN A 274 2.64 9.16 -22.42
N PRO A 275 3.68 8.46 -21.94
CA PRO A 275 3.55 7.04 -21.67
C PRO A 275 2.45 6.84 -20.60
N PRO A 276 1.63 5.79 -20.73
CA PRO A 276 0.59 5.49 -19.77
C PRO A 276 1.17 5.40 -18.36
N GLU A 277 0.38 5.81 -17.36
CA GLU A 277 0.80 5.72 -15.97
C GLU A 277 1.14 4.28 -15.58
N LYS A 278 2.23 4.13 -14.83
CA LYS A 278 2.70 2.84 -14.36
C LYS A 278 1.69 2.25 -13.39
N MET A 279 1.56 0.94 -13.41
CA MET A 279 0.57 0.21 -12.61
C MET A 279 1.26 -0.81 -11.69
N LEU A 280 0.96 -0.76 -10.40
CA LEU A 280 1.48 -1.65 -9.37
C LEU A 280 0.35 -2.51 -8.79
N GLU A 281 0.53 -3.83 -8.72
CA GLU A 281 -0.43 -4.71 -8.03
C GLU A 281 0.25 -5.38 -6.83
N ILE A 282 -0.38 -5.28 -5.66
CA ILE A 282 0.14 -5.80 -4.40
C ILE A 282 -0.84 -6.82 -3.85
N VAL A 283 -0.34 -8.00 -3.47
CA VAL A 283 -1.13 -9.05 -2.81
C VAL A 283 -0.55 -9.31 -1.43
N THR A 284 -1.37 -9.13 -0.39
CA THR A 284 -0.91 -9.24 0.99
C THR A 284 -1.98 -9.81 1.93
N ASP A 285 -1.54 -10.62 2.89
CA ASP A 285 -2.39 -11.09 4.00
C ASP A 285 -2.29 -10.23 5.26
N LEU A 286 -1.40 -9.23 5.24
CA LEU A 286 -1.13 -8.31 6.34
C LEU A 286 -1.10 -6.85 5.83
N PRO A 287 -2.26 -6.29 5.44
CA PRO A 287 -2.31 -4.96 4.88
C PRO A 287 -1.88 -3.89 5.90
N GLY A 288 -1.11 -2.91 5.43
CA GLY A 288 -0.64 -1.77 6.20
C GLY A 288 -1.73 -0.73 6.49
N SER A 289 -2.90 -0.83 5.86
CA SER A 289 -4.05 0.09 6.03
C SER A 289 -4.57 0.20 7.48
N MET A 290 -4.10 -0.66 8.38
CA MET A 290 -4.39 -0.63 9.82
C MET A 290 -3.37 0.19 10.66
N ALA A 291 -2.34 0.78 10.04
CA ALA A 291 -1.22 1.44 10.72
C ALA A 291 -1.60 2.66 11.57
N GLY A 292 -2.72 3.33 11.27
CA GLY A 292 -3.22 4.52 12.00
C GLY A 292 -4.10 4.20 13.21
N ARG A 293 -4.31 2.91 13.52
CA ARG A 293 -5.23 2.48 14.56
C ARG A 293 -4.57 2.53 15.92
N ASP A 294 -4.59 3.72 16.51
CA ASP A 294 -4.03 3.98 17.83
C ASP A 294 -4.58 2.99 18.88
N ARG A 295 -3.74 2.63 19.88
CA ARG A 295 -4.10 1.74 21.01
C ARG A 295 -5.38 2.19 21.75
N ARG A 296 -5.81 3.44 21.53
CA ARG A 296 -6.98 4.09 22.15
C ARG A 296 -8.13 4.26 21.15
N ARG A 297 -9.03 3.27 21.17
CA ARG A 297 -10.49 3.31 20.91
C ARG A 297 -11.09 3.92 19.64
N ASN A 298 -10.41 4.64 18.75
CA ASN A 298 -11.15 5.46 17.77
C ASN A 298 -10.93 5.05 16.31
N ILE A 299 -11.61 3.99 15.88
CA ILE A 299 -11.70 3.56 14.46
C ILE A 299 -12.36 4.64 13.61
N GLU A 300 -13.31 5.38 14.18
CA GLU A 300 -14.05 6.45 13.52
C GLU A 300 -13.39 7.84 13.65
N THR A 301 -12.21 7.93 14.28
CA THR A 301 -11.48 9.20 14.23
C THR A 301 -10.84 9.42 12.87
N ALA A 302 -10.70 10.68 12.48
CA ALA A 302 -10.01 11.07 11.26
C ALA A 302 -8.64 10.37 11.08
N ARG A 303 -7.90 10.19 12.17
CA ARG A 303 -6.61 9.48 12.18
C ARG A 303 -6.72 7.99 11.83
N GLY A 304 -7.78 7.31 12.27
CA GLY A 304 -8.04 5.92 11.93
C GLY A 304 -8.34 5.73 10.44
N ILE A 305 -9.15 6.63 9.86
CA ILE A 305 -9.48 6.64 8.43
C ILE A 305 -8.23 6.94 7.58
N LEU A 306 -7.42 7.92 7.99
CA LEU A 306 -6.14 8.25 7.35
C LEU A 306 -5.16 7.06 7.38
N GLY A 307 -5.24 6.20 8.40
CA GLY A 307 -4.43 4.97 8.47
C GLY A 307 -4.53 4.10 7.20
N GLY A 308 -5.66 4.14 6.49
CA GLY A 308 -5.85 3.34 5.28
C GLY A 308 -4.96 3.73 4.10
N VAL A 309 -4.45 4.95 4.05
CA VAL A 309 -3.49 5.43 3.03
C VAL A 309 -2.05 5.51 3.56
N MET A 310 -1.83 5.12 4.82
CA MET A 310 -0.50 5.08 5.44
C MET A 310 0.11 3.67 5.41
N GLY A 311 -0.56 2.70 4.78
CA GLY A 311 -0.02 1.37 4.53
C GLY A 311 1.13 1.42 3.54
N TRP A 312 2.13 0.55 3.73
CA TRP A 312 3.28 0.47 2.83
C TRP A 312 2.89 0.21 1.37
N GLU A 313 1.74 -0.45 1.17
CA GLU A 313 1.18 -0.77 -0.14
C GLU A 313 0.76 0.49 -0.90
N TYR A 314 0.05 1.38 -0.21
CA TYR A 314 -0.43 2.65 -0.76
C TYR A 314 0.73 3.62 -0.95
N LEU A 315 1.58 3.77 0.09
CA LEU A 315 2.73 4.66 0.07
C LEU A 315 3.69 4.34 -1.08
N LEU A 316 3.92 3.06 -1.39
CA LEU A 316 4.80 2.68 -2.49
C LEU A 316 4.32 3.20 -3.84
N GLY A 317 3.01 3.08 -4.14
CA GLY A 317 2.45 3.60 -5.38
C GLY A 317 2.53 5.12 -5.46
N GLU A 318 2.23 5.81 -4.36
CA GLU A 318 2.33 7.27 -4.29
C GLU A 318 3.76 7.78 -4.48
N MET A 319 4.79 7.07 -3.98
CA MET A 319 6.19 7.44 -4.17
C MET A 319 6.62 7.49 -5.65
N PHE A 320 5.99 6.68 -6.52
CA PHE A 320 6.25 6.68 -7.96
C PHE A 320 5.29 7.57 -8.76
N GLY A 321 4.20 8.06 -8.13
CA GLY A 321 3.06 8.59 -8.87
C GLY A 321 2.48 7.54 -9.84
N SER A 322 2.49 6.27 -9.42
CA SER A 322 1.95 5.15 -10.19
C SER A 322 0.57 4.77 -9.67
N ASP A 323 -0.28 4.28 -10.57
CA ASP A 323 -1.47 3.56 -10.17
C ASP A 323 -1.08 2.36 -9.34
N HIS A 324 -1.92 2.04 -8.36
CA HIS A 324 -1.66 0.93 -7.48
C HIS A 324 -2.96 0.30 -7.01
N VAL A 325 -2.94 -1.03 -6.92
CA VAL A 325 -4.07 -1.84 -6.48
C VAL A 325 -3.60 -2.82 -5.44
N MET A 326 -4.32 -2.88 -4.33
CA MET A 326 -4.06 -3.82 -3.26
C MET A 326 -5.16 -4.88 -3.22
N ILE A 327 -4.75 -6.14 -3.31
CA ILE A 327 -5.59 -7.31 -3.13
C ILE A 327 -5.17 -7.98 -1.84
N GLY A 328 -5.87 -7.67 -0.77
CA GLY A 328 -5.53 -8.20 0.54
C GLY A 328 -6.72 -8.18 1.46
N MET A 329 -6.87 -9.24 2.22
CA MET A 329 -7.73 -9.28 3.38
C MET A 329 -6.91 -9.69 4.56
N ASP A 330 -6.99 -8.83 5.56
CA ASP A 330 -6.34 -9.04 6.83
C ASP A 330 -6.78 -10.35 7.50
N GLY A 331 -5.80 -11.16 7.90
CA GLY A 331 -6.03 -12.45 8.54
C GLY A 331 -6.48 -13.57 7.59
N MET A 332 -6.54 -13.32 6.27
CA MET A 332 -6.86 -14.36 5.30
C MET A 332 -5.60 -15.13 4.92
N CYS A 333 -5.67 -16.45 5.02
CA CYS A 333 -4.58 -17.33 4.64
C CYS A 333 -4.53 -17.56 3.13
N LEU A 334 -3.37 -17.96 2.63
CA LEU A 334 -3.23 -18.45 1.27
C LEU A 334 -3.97 -19.78 1.07
N ILE A 335 -3.83 -20.70 2.03
CA ILE A 335 -4.50 -22.00 1.98
C ILE A 335 -6.00 -21.88 2.33
N GLN A 336 -6.83 -22.69 1.65
CA GLN A 336 -8.29 -22.70 1.81
C GLN A 336 -8.76 -23.24 3.17
N ASP A 337 -8.10 -24.29 3.69
CA ASP A 337 -8.46 -24.97 4.94
C ASP A 337 -7.86 -24.32 6.19
N CYS A 338 -7.66 -23.00 6.16
CA CYS A 338 -7.01 -22.30 7.24
C CYS A 338 -7.93 -22.18 8.48
N ILE A 339 -7.60 -22.92 9.54
CA ILE A 339 -8.34 -22.89 10.80
C ILE A 339 -8.17 -21.53 11.47
N GLY A 340 -9.27 -20.86 11.80
CA GLY A 340 -9.22 -19.52 12.41
C GLY A 340 -8.78 -18.41 11.47
N GLY A 341 -8.47 -18.72 10.21
CA GLY A 341 -8.21 -17.74 9.16
C GLY A 341 -9.51 -17.08 8.69
N ARG A 342 -9.42 -15.80 8.31
CA ARG A 342 -10.55 -15.10 7.71
C ARG A 342 -10.85 -15.71 6.34
N GLY A 343 -12.11 -16.08 6.15
CA GLY A 343 -12.64 -16.46 4.86
C GLY A 343 -12.64 -17.94 4.50
N SER A 344 -12.31 -18.84 5.43
CA SER A 344 -12.54 -20.28 5.25
C SER A 344 -14.00 -20.54 4.78
N PRO A 345 -14.20 -21.34 3.70
CA PRO A 345 -13.22 -22.21 3.04
C PRO A 345 -12.42 -21.57 1.87
N ALA A 346 -12.56 -20.27 1.59
CA ALA A 346 -11.79 -19.60 0.54
C ALA A 346 -10.45 -19.06 1.08
N GLY A 347 -9.40 -19.16 0.25
CA GLY A 347 -8.08 -18.58 0.51
C GLY A 347 -7.84 -17.30 -0.29
N LEU A 348 -6.71 -16.63 -0.02
CA LEU A 348 -6.29 -15.43 -0.74
C LEU A 348 -6.11 -15.69 -2.24
N ALA A 349 -5.71 -16.92 -2.61
CA ALA A 349 -5.63 -17.34 -4.00
C ALA A 349 -6.98 -17.30 -4.71
N ASP A 350 -8.08 -17.64 -4.03
CA ASP A 350 -9.43 -17.58 -4.61
C ASP A 350 -9.86 -16.13 -4.80
N VAL A 351 -9.66 -15.30 -3.78
CA VAL A 351 -9.99 -13.86 -3.79
C VAL A 351 -9.24 -13.13 -4.90
N PHE A 352 -8.00 -13.53 -5.19
CA PHE A 352 -7.21 -12.90 -6.26
C PHE A 352 -7.89 -12.98 -7.63
N PHE A 353 -8.71 -13.99 -7.92
CA PHE A 353 -9.41 -14.10 -9.20
C PHE A 353 -10.82 -13.51 -9.20
N GLN A 354 -11.25 -12.90 -8.09
CA GLN A 354 -12.58 -12.28 -7.96
C GLN A 354 -12.52 -10.76 -7.99
N SER A 355 -13.67 -10.16 -8.30
CA SER A 355 -13.82 -8.69 -8.39
C SER A 355 -13.94 -8.01 -7.02
N GLY A 356 -14.21 -8.78 -5.96
CA GLY A 356 -14.27 -8.26 -4.59
C GLY A 356 -13.81 -9.28 -3.55
N PRO A 357 -13.62 -8.85 -2.30
CA PRO A 357 -13.28 -9.71 -1.19
C PRO A 357 -14.44 -10.63 -0.78
N LEU A 358 -14.13 -11.78 -0.18
CA LEU A 358 -15.14 -12.70 0.33
C LEU A 358 -16.08 -12.00 1.32
N GLY A 359 -17.39 -12.20 1.14
CA GLY A 359 -18.43 -11.54 1.92
C GLY A 359 -19.09 -10.36 1.20
N THR A 360 -18.60 -10.01 0.00
CA THR A 360 -19.25 -9.03 -0.89
C THR A 360 -20.02 -9.70 -2.04
N GLU A 361 -20.94 -8.95 -2.65
CA GLU A 361 -21.61 -9.38 -3.89
C GLU A 361 -20.62 -9.50 -5.06
N GLN A 362 -19.56 -8.70 -5.06
CA GLN A 362 -18.52 -8.67 -6.08
C GLN A 362 -17.64 -9.93 -6.05
N TYR A 363 -17.55 -10.64 -4.92
CA TYR A 363 -16.85 -11.92 -4.84
C TYR A 363 -17.44 -13.01 -5.75
N ALA A 364 -18.74 -12.93 -6.06
CA ALA A 364 -19.40 -13.89 -6.94
C ALA A 364 -19.01 -13.70 -8.43
N HIS A 365 -18.29 -12.62 -8.75
CA HIS A 365 -17.97 -12.24 -10.13
C HIS A 365 -16.46 -12.31 -10.37
N PRO A 366 -15.99 -13.08 -11.37
CA PRO A 366 -14.58 -13.17 -11.68
C PRO A 366 -14.03 -11.82 -12.15
N TRP A 367 -12.79 -11.53 -11.78
CA TRP A 367 -12.12 -10.31 -12.21
C TRP A 367 -11.71 -10.40 -13.69
N LEU A 368 -11.94 -9.31 -14.43
CA LEU A 368 -11.54 -9.19 -15.82
C LEU A 368 -10.15 -8.57 -15.90
N PHE A 369 -9.10 -9.40 -15.97
CA PHE A 369 -7.70 -8.97 -16.01
C PHE A 369 -7.30 -8.16 -17.26
N GLN A 370 -8.21 -7.94 -18.21
CA GLN A 370 -8.00 -7.00 -19.31
C GLN A 370 -8.26 -5.54 -18.91
N ALA A 371 -8.87 -5.31 -17.73
CA ALA A 371 -9.16 -3.97 -17.24
C ALA A 371 -7.89 -3.16 -16.93
N TYR A 372 -6.82 -3.82 -16.48
CA TYR A 372 -5.49 -3.26 -16.33
C TYR A 372 -4.44 -4.38 -16.38
N ILE A 373 -3.21 -4.04 -16.77
CA ILE A 373 -2.05 -4.94 -16.67
C ILE A 373 -0.99 -4.22 -15.82
N PRO A 374 -0.54 -4.80 -14.70
CA PRO A 374 0.50 -4.17 -13.89
C PRO A 374 1.86 -4.19 -14.60
N ASP A 375 2.69 -3.18 -14.33
CA ASP A 375 4.11 -3.14 -14.67
C ASP A 375 4.96 -3.88 -13.64
N ALA A 376 4.48 -3.98 -12.39
CA ALA A 376 5.12 -4.78 -11.35
C ALA A 376 4.10 -5.35 -10.35
N MET A 377 4.40 -6.53 -9.84
CA MET A 377 3.59 -7.21 -8.84
C MET A 377 4.41 -7.52 -7.59
N VAL A 378 3.85 -7.28 -6.41
CA VAL A 378 4.49 -7.59 -5.13
C VAL A 378 3.59 -8.51 -4.32
N LEU A 379 4.15 -9.61 -3.81
CA LEU A 379 3.45 -10.62 -3.02
C LEU A 379 4.08 -10.71 -1.62
N ASN A 380 3.32 -10.36 -0.58
CA ASN A 380 3.71 -10.52 0.83
C ASN A 380 2.67 -11.38 1.55
N ILE A 381 2.87 -12.71 1.49
CA ILE A 381 1.85 -13.69 1.92
C ILE A 381 2.52 -14.71 2.84
N GLY A 382 1.80 -15.14 3.89
CA GLY A 382 2.19 -16.25 4.77
C GLY A 382 2.19 -15.89 6.26
N SER A 383 1.93 -14.62 6.62
CA SER A 383 1.80 -14.21 8.02
C SER A 383 0.57 -14.88 8.66
N SER A 384 -0.56 -14.86 7.96
CA SER A 384 -1.83 -15.41 8.44
C SER A 384 -1.81 -16.94 8.49
N ASP A 385 -1.24 -17.59 7.46
CA ASP A 385 -1.03 -19.04 7.44
C ASP A 385 -0.18 -19.51 8.64
N TRP A 386 0.94 -18.82 8.89
CA TRP A 386 1.81 -19.14 10.02
C TRP A 386 1.11 -18.98 11.37
N ASP A 387 0.42 -17.86 11.58
CA ASP A 387 -0.31 -17.62 12.83
C ASP A 387 -1.34 -18.72 13.07
N SER A 388 -2.06 -19.15 12.03
CA SER A 388 -2.97 -20.27 12.10
C SER A 388 -2.26 -21.59 12.44
N PHE A 389 -1.15 -21.91 11.76
CA PHE A 389 -0.38 -23.14 12.01
C PHE A 389 0.13 -23.22 13.45
N GLN A 390 0.53 -22.09 14.03
CA GLN A 390 1.01 -22.03 15.41
C GLN A 390 -0.14 -22.16 16.42
N ILE A 391 -1.20 -21.36 16.25
CA ILE A 391 -2.30 -21.28 17.22
C ILE A 391 -3.16 -22.56 17.21
N HIS A 392 -3.32 -23.19 16.05
CA HIS A 392 -4.22 -24.33 15.84
C HIS A 392 -3.50 -25.62 15.44
N SER A 393 -2.21 -25.74 15.79
CA SER A 393 -1.37 -26.91 15.47
C SER A 393 -2.00 -28.25 15.87
N ASP A 394 -2.72 -28.28 17.00
CA ASP A 394 -3.42 -29.46 17.52
C ASP A 394 -4.65 -29.86 16.68
N ARG A 395 -5.22 -28.93 15.92
CA ARG A 395 -6.45 -29.15 15.14
C ARG A 395 -6.20 -29.56 13.69
N TYR A 396 -5.04 -29.24 13.13
CA TYR A 396 -4.73 -29.55 11.73
C TYR A 396 -4.52 -31.04 11.46
N ASN A 397 -4.26 -31.85 12.49
CA ASN A 397 -3.88 -33.26 12.37
C ASN A 397 -2.74 -33.46 11.33
N ARG A 398 -1.83 -32.49 11.25
CA ARG A 398 -0.66 -32.43 10.37
C ARG A 398 0.49 -31.79 11.13
N THR A 399 1.70 -32.14 10.76
CA THR A 399 2.91 -31.49 11.26
C THR A 399 3.04 -30.09 10.64
N THR A 400 3.76 -29.18 11.32
CA THR A 400 4.09 -27.85 10.79
C THR A 400 4.85 -27.95 9.46
N TRP A 401 5.67 -28.99 9.29
CA TRP A 401 6.36 -29.27 8.03
C TRP A 401 5.38 -29.56 6.88
N GLU A 402 4.43 -30.48 7.08
CA GLU A 402 3.41 -30.80 6.07
C GLU A 402 2.55 -29.58 5.71
N LEU A 403 2.23 -28.74 6.70
CA LEU A 403 1.52 -27.47 6.47
C LEU A 403 2.37 -26.48 5.66
N SER A 404 3.68 -26.41 5.93
CA SER A 404 4.61 -25.56 5.18
C SER A 404 4.75 -26.02 3.72
N VAL A 405 4.79 -27.33 3.48
CA VAL A 405 4.81 -27.89 2.11
C VAL A 405 3.49 -27.60 1.39
N ALA A 406 2.34 -27.75 2.06
CA ALA A 406 1.04 -27.41 1.48
C ALA A 406 0.94 -25.92 1.13
N PHE A 407 1.45 -25.04 1.99
CA PHE A 407 1.57 -23.61 1.71
C PHE A 407 2.44 -23.35 0.47
N GLU A 408 3.63 -23.95 0.39
CA GLU A 408 4.54 -23.82 -0.75
C GLU A 408 3.88 -24.24 -2.07
N ASP A 409 3.24 -25.41 -2.10
CA ASP A 409 2.57 -25.91 -3.31
C ASP A 409 1.39 -25.02 -3.73
N THR A 410 0.63 -24.49 -2.76
CA THR A 410 -0.48 -23.56 -3.02
C THR A 410 0.04 -22.24 -3.59
N TYR A 411 1.16 -21.74 -3.09
CA TYR A 411 1.78 -20.50 -3.57
C TYR A 411 2.31 -20.67 -4.99
N ILE A 412 2.98 -21.79 -5.28
CA ILE A 412 3.41 -22.13 -6.65
C ILE A 412 2.21 -22.18 -7.60
N ALA A 413 1.10 -22.80 -7.17
CA ALA A 413 -0.12 -22.87 -7.96
C ALA A 413 -0.71 -21.48 -8.22
N LEU A 414 -0.73 -20.59 -7.21
CA LEU A 414 -1.17 -19.20 -7.36
C LEU A 414 -0.33 -18.46 -8.40
N VAL A 415 1.01 -18.49 -8.29
CA VAL A 415 1.87 -17.77 -9.24
C VAL A 415 1.71 -18.33 -10.66
N LYS A 416 1.61 -19.65 -10.83
CA LYS A 416 1.32 -20.27 -12.13
C LYS A 416 -0.04 -19.82 -12.68
N ALA A 417 -1.06 -19.74 -11.84
CA ALA A 417 -2.38 -19.25 -12.24
C ALA A 417 -2.32 -17.76 -12.63
N ILE A 418 -1.56 -16.93 -11.92
CA ILE A 418 -1.33 -15.52 -12.30
C ILE A 418 -0.69 -15.46 -13.69
N ARG A 419 0.38 -16.22 -13.93
CA ARG A 419 1.08 -16.27 -15.23
C ARG A 419 0.21 -16.74 -16.39
N THR A 420 -0.72 -17.65 -16.13
CA THR A 420 -1.45 -18.35 -17.20
C THR A 420 -2.86 -17.81 -17.44
N LEU A 421 -3.54 -17.37 -16.37
CA LEU A 421 -4.94 -16.96 -16.41
C LEU A 421 -5.10 -15.44 -16.30
N ALA A 422 -4.30 -14.79 -15.46
CA ALA A 422 -4.41 -13.34 -15.23
C ALA A 422 -3.61 -12.54 -16.26
N TYR A 423 -2.31 -12.80 -16.37
CA TYR A 423 -1.38 -12.01 -17.17
C TYR A 423 -0.52 -12.89 -18.10
N PRO A 424 -1.12 -13.52 -19.13
CA PRO A 424 -0.39 -14.36 -20.06
C PRO A 424 0.56 -13.55 -20.96
N THR A 425 1.80 -14.03 -21.11
CA THR A 425 2.85 -13.42 -21.97
C THR A 425 2.45 -13.34 -23.45
N TYR A 426 1.53 -14.21 -23.89
CA TYR A 426 0.98 -14.22 -25.24
C TYR A 426 -0.53 -14.07 -25.16
N SER A 427 -1.05 -12.93 -25.60
CA SER A 427 -2.49 -12.73 -25.70
C SER A 427 -3.07 -13.61 -26.80
N THR A 428 -4.09 -14.41 -26.49
CA THR A 428 -4.86 -15.21 -27.45
C THR A 428 -5.92 -14.38 -28.20
N THR A 429 -6.06 -13.08 -27.91
CA THR A 429 -7.16 -12.25 -28.44
C THR A 429 -6.97 -11.73 -29.86
N THR A 430 -5.88 -12.08 -30.55
CA THR A 430 -5.75 -11.86 -32.01
C THR A 430 -5.62 -13.18 -32.76
N VAL A 431 -6.63 -14.04 -32.66
CA VAL A 431 -6.86 -15.09 -33.66
C VAL A 431 -7.75 -14.48 -34.76
N ASP A 432 -7.15 -13.65 -35.61
CA ASP A 432 -7.69 -13.41 -36.94
C ASP A 432 -7.47 -14.71 -37.75
N SER A 433 -8.56 -15.34 -38.19
CA SER A 433 -8.53 -16.61 -38.94
C SER A 433 -7.86 -16.51 -40.31
N SER A 434 -7.30 -15.35 -40.66
CA SER A 434 -6.57 -15.16 -41.90
C SER A 434 -5.20 -14.52 -41.67
N ARG A 435 -4.15 -15.34 -41.81
CA ARG A 435 -2.71 -15.04 -41.82
C ARG A 435 -2.02 -15.16 -40.45
N TYR A 436 -1.21 -16.22 -40.37
CA TYR A 436 -0.09 -16.38 -39.44
C TYR A 436 0.90 -15.22 -39.59
N VAL A 437 0.63 -14.09 -38.95
CA VAL A 437 1.63 -13.07 -38.67
C VAL A 437 1.47 -12.73 -37.21
N TYR A 438 2.23 -13.45 -36.38
CA TYR A 438 2.53 -13.04 -35.02
C TYR A 438 3.21 -11.67 -35.13
N SER A 439 2.47 -10.59 -34.90
CA SER A 439 3.08 -9.30 -34.63
C SER A 439 3.47 -9.31 -33.16
N PRO A 440 4.77 -9.42 -32.81
CA PRO A 440 5.19 -9.17 -31.45
C PRO A 440 4.89 -7.71 -31.16
N THR A 441 3.89 -7.43 -30.31
CA THR A 441 3.89 -6.17 -29.59
C THR A 441 5.21 -6.12 -28.84
N SER A 442 6.12 -5.31 -29.38
CA SER A 442 7.39 -4.86 -28.82
C SER A 442 7.73 -5.49 -27.45
N ALA A 443 8.47 -6.60 -27.47
CA ALA A 443 9.12 -7.21 -26.30
C ALA A 443 8.30 -7.13 -24.99
N ALA A 444 7.22 -7.91 -24.89
CA ALA A 444 6.54 -8.11 -23.61
C ALA A 444 7.52 -8.73 -22.61
N ALA A 445 8.19 -7.87 -21.83
CA ALA A 445 8.90 -8.29 -20.64
C ALA A 445 7.88 -8.99 -19.75
N GLU A 446 8.13 -10.25 -19.45
CA GLU A 446 7.30 -11.04 -18.53
C GLU A 446 7.13 -10.26 -17.22
N LEU A 447 5.89 -10.11 -16.75
CA LEU A 447 5.53 -9.29 -15.57
C LEU A 447 6.50 -9.58 -14.39
N PRO A 448 7.24 -8.61 -13.86
CA PRO A 448 8.09 -8.85 -12.71
C PRO A 448 7.22 -9.10 -11.46
N ILE A 449 7.38 -10.28 -10.85
CA ILE A 449 6.71 -10.68 -9.61
C ILE A 449 7.76 -10.73 -8.51
N PHE A 450 7.59 -9.90 -7.48
CA PHE A 450 8.44 -9.85 -6.31
C PHE A 450 7.78 -10.57 -5.14
N VAL A 451 8.32 -11.73 -4.77
CA VAL A 451 7.90 -12.49 -3.60
C VAL A 451 8.72 -12.05 -2.40
N MET A 452 8.06 -11.41 -1.44
CA MET A 452 8.69 -10.91 -0.22
C MET A 452 8.69 -11.95 0.88
N ARG A 453 9.82 -12.07 1.57
CA ARG A 453 9.88 -12.68 2.91
C ARG A 453 8.87 -11.96 3.82
N PRO A 454 7.94 -12.68 4.47
CA PRO A 454 7.07 -12.08 5.49
C PRO A 454 7.90 -11.33 6.54
N PHE A 455 7.43 -10.18 6.99
CA PHE A 455 8.28 -9.21 7.68
C PHE A 455 8.94 -9.71 8.98
N ARG A 456 8.39 -10.76 9.60
CA ARG A 456 8.94 -11.38 10.82
C ARG A 456 9.53 -12.78 10.56
N GLY A 457 9.76 -13.14 9.30
CA GLY A 457 10.38 -14.41 8.90
C GLY A 457 9.45 -15.62 8.90
N GLN A 458 8.14 -15.40 9.03
CA GLN A 458 7.17 -16.49 8.96
C GLN A 458 7.28 -17.23 7.63
N LEU A 459 7.29 -18.57 7.69
CA LEU A 459 7.35 -19.45 6.51
C LEU A 459 8.50 -19.13 5.53
N GLU A 460 9.56 -18.45 5.97
CA GLU A 460 10.65 -17.95 5.11
C GLU A 460 11.20 -19.04 4.18
N GLN A 461 11.51 -20.21 4.73
CA GLN A 461 12.07 -21.32 3.95
C GLN A 461 11.11 -21.79 2.85
N ALA A 462 9.81 -21.91 3.16
CA ALA A 462 8.79 -22.31 2.20
C ALA A 462 8.63 -21.23 1.13
N THR A 463 8.54 -19.95 1.52
CA THR A 463 8.39 -18.82 0.59
C THR A 463 9.60 -18.67 -0.34
N HIS A 464 10.82 -18.87 0.17
CA HIS A 464 12.03 -18.88 -0.66
C HIS A 464 12.03 -20.08 -1.64
N ALA A 465 11.60 -21.27 -1.18
CA ALA A 465 11.51 -22.46 -2.01
C ALA A 465 10.52 -22.30 -3.18
N VAL A 466 9.43 -21.53 -3.01
CA VAL A 466 8.49 -21.16 -4.10
C VAL A 466 9.25 -20.50 -5.26
N VAL A 467 10.05 -19.48 -4.96
CA VAL A 467 10.80 -18.72 -5.99
C VAL A 467 11.83 -19.64 -6.67
N GLU A 468 12.57 -20.43 -5.90
CA GLU A 468 13.57 -21.34 -6.43
C GLU A 468 12.97 -22.43 -7.33
N ARG A 469 11.83 -23.00 -6.95
CA ARG A 469 11.12 -24.01 -7.77
C ARG A 469 10.61 -23.40 -9.06
N LEU A 470 9.97 -22.22 -9.02
CA LEU A 470 9.46 -21.54 -10.21
C LEU A 470 10.59 -21.11 -11.18
N ARG A 471 11.72 -20.64 -10.65
CA ARG A 471 12.91 -20.35 -11.46
C ARG A 471 13.49 -21.59 -12.13
N ARG A 472 13.55 -22.71 -11.41
CA ARG A 472 14.00 -24.01 -11.95
C ARG A 472 13.09 -24.49 -13.07
N GLU A 473 11.80 -24.19 -12.99
CA GLU A 473 10.81 -24.48 -14.04
C GLU A 473 10.85 -23.47 -15.21
N GLY A 474 11.60 -22.36 -15.07
CA GLY A 474 11.91 -21.44 -16.16
C GLY A 474 11.34 -20.02 -16.02
N ASP A 475 10.61 -19.70 -14.94
CA ASP A 475 10.16 -18.32 -14.70
C ASP A 475 11.36 -17.44 -14.34
N ARG A 476 11.72 -16.51 -15.24
CA ARG A 476 12.88 -15.64 -15.07
C ARG A 476 12.53 -14.30 -14.46
N SER A 477 11.25 -14.00 -14.35
CA SER A 477 10.73 -12.71 -13.91
C SER A 477 10.08 -12.81 -12.55
N ILE A 478 10.48 -13.81 -11.76
CA ILE A 478 10.16 -13.95 -10.34
C ILE A 478 11.39 -13.67 -9.48
N PHE A 479 11.22 -12.80 -8.48
CA PHE A 479 12.27 -12.26 -7.64
C PHE A 479 11.99 -12.55 -6.17
N TRP A 480 12.99 -13.08 -5.47
CA TRP A 480 12.96 -13.18 -4.01
C TRP A 480 13.42 -11.85 -3.41
N LEU A 481 12.63 -11.30 -2.49
CA LEU A 481 12.98 -10.14 -1.69
C LEU A 481 13.18 -10.55 -0.24
N ASP A 482 14.43 -10.59 0.19
CA ASP A 482 14.78 -10.80 1.59
C ASP A 482 14.54 -9.50 2.39
N THR A 483 13.55 -9.54 3.28
CA THR A 483 13.19 -8.43 4.17
C THR A 483 13.92 -8.49 5.51
N SER A 484 14.89 -9.40 5.67
CA SER A 484 15.71 -9.50 6.88
C SER A 484 16.47 -8.20 7.15
N GLY A 485 16.41 -7.72 8.40
CA GLY A 485 17.03 -6.46 8.81
C GLY A 485 16.34 -5.19 8.28
N TRP A 486 15.26 -5.32 7.49
CA TRP A 486 14.47 -4.15 7.08
C TRP A 486 13.81 -3.50 8.26
N LEU A 487 13.36 -4.31 9.23
CA LEU A 487 12.65 -3.85 10.42
C LEU A 487 13.39 -4.35 11.65
N ASN A 488 13.48 -3.51 12.66
CA ASN A 488 14.21 -3.84 13.87
C ASN A 488 13.23 -4.38 14.93
N THR A 489 13.11 -5.71 15.01
CA THR A 489 12.39 -6.37 16.10
C THR A 489 13.31 -6.86 17.21
N GLU A 490 14.53 -7.28 16.88
CA GLU A 490 15.35 -8.10 17.78
C GLU A 490 16.27 -7.32 18.72
N VAL A 491 16.49 -6.02 18.48
CA VAL A 491 17.46 -5.23 19.26
C VAL A 491 16.81 -4.47 20.44
N ASP A 492 15.50 -4.19 20.40
CA ASP A 492 14.89 -3.10 21.20
C ASP A 492 13.57 -3.44 21.93
N PHE A 493 13.32 -4.70 22.32
CA PHE A 493 12.21 -4.99 23.25
C PHE A 493 12.39 -4.35 24.66
N GLU A 494 13.53 -3.68 24.90
CA GLU A 494 13.77 -2.81 26.06
C GLU A 494 13.65 -1.29 25.74
N GLY A 495 13.17 -0.90 24.55
CA GLY A 495 12.98 0.49 24.12
C GLY A 495 11.58 1.07 24.40
N LYS A 496 11.41 2.38 24.18
CA LYS A 496 10.06 2.98 24.24
C LYS A 496 9.21 2.43 23.11
N ALA A 497 7.92 2.20 23.35
CA ALA A 497 6.99 1.70 22.32
C ALA A 497 6.93 2.58 21.05
N GLU A 498 7.29 3.86 21.17
CA GLU A 498 7.36 4.84 20.05
C GLU A 498 8.53 4.58 19.09
N GLU A 499 9.53 3.82 19.52
CA GLU A 499 10.72 3.52 18.73
C GLU A 499 10.60 2.19 17.96
N GLN A 500 9.52 1.42 18.19
CA GLN A 500 9.29 0.10 17.60
C GLN A 500 8.60 0.18 16.24
N ASP A 501 8.99 -0.69 15.30
CA ASP A 501 8.37 -0.80 13.98
C ASP A 501 7.09 -1.66 13.98
N PHE A 502 6.84 -2.41 15.06
CA PHE A 502 5.66 -3.24 15.23
C PHE A 502 4.93 -2.95 16.53
N PHE A 503 3.61 -3.17 16.53
CA PHE A 503 2.80 -3.21 17.74
C PHE A 503 1.91 -4.46 17.77
N LEU A 504 1.57 -4.92 18.97
CA LEU A 504 0.59 -6.00 19.16
C LEU A 504 -0.81 -5.40 19.20
N ASP A 505 -1.68 -5.78 18.26
CA ASP A 505 -3.09 -5.43 18.30
C ASP A 505 -3.80 -6.29 19.34
N ALA A 506 -3.94 -5.74 20.55
CA ALA A 506 -4.60 -6.41 21.66
C ALA A 506 -6.13 -6.54 21.48
N LYS A 507 -6.74 -5.85 20.51
CA LYS A 507 -8.17 -5.96 20.24
C LYS A 507 -8.48 -7.11 19.29
N SER A 508 -7.54 -7.46 18.43
CA SER A 508 -7.66 -8.64 17.57
C SER A 508 -7.81 -9.90 18.43
N GLU A 509 -8.80 -10.74 18.11
CA GLU A 509 -9.07 -11.99 18.83
C GLU A 509 -7.84 -12.91 18.83
N THR A 510 -7.04 -12.85 17.77
CA THR A 510 -5.82 -13.65 17.58
C THR A 510 -4.55 -12.95 18.07
N LYS A 511 -4.64 -11.70 18.56
CA LYS A 511 -3.50 -10.89 19.02
C LYS A 511 -2.36 -10.84 17.98
N GLN A 512 -2.63 -10.19 16.86
CA GLN A 512 -1.69 -10.10 15.74
C GLN A 512 -0.70 -8.95 15.88
N TRP A 513 0.51 -9.14 15.36
CA TRP A 513 1.52 -8.09 15.26
C TRP A 513 1.35 -7.29 13.97
N ARG A 514 1.36 -5.96 14.07
CA ARG A 514 1.12 -5.02 12.97
C ARG A 514 2.25 -4.04 12.84
N LEU A 515 2.50 -3.58 11.61
CA LEU A 515 3.44 -2.50 11.34
C LEU A 515 2.91 -1.18 11.90
N THR A 516 3.78 -0.41 12.55
CA THR A 516 3.51 0.99 12.89
C THR A 516 3.55 1.87 11.63
N GLU A 517 3.08 3.11 11.72
CA GLU A 517 3.20 4.10 10.64
C GLU A 517 4.66 4.22 10.14
N ARG A 518 5.61 4.27 11.09
CA ARG A 518 7.05 4.27 10.80
C ARG A 518 7.50 2.99 10.09
N GLY A 519 7.05 1.83 10.56
CA GLY A 519 7.34 0.54 9.93
C GLY A 519 6.85 0.50 8.47
N ASN A 520 5.63 0.99 8.20
CA ASN A 520 5.07 1.06 6.86
C ASN A 520 5.88 1.98 5.94
N GLN A 521 6.22 3.19 6.39
CA GLN A 521 7.07 4.11 5.64
C GLN A 521 8.43 3.49 5.31
N ARG A 522 9.04 2.81 6.29
CA ARG A 522 10.33 2.15 6.11
C ARG A 522 10.27 1.02 5.09
N VAL A 523 9.23 0.18 5.13
CA VAL A 523 9.00 -0.86 4.12
C VAL A 523 8.83 -0.24 2.73
N ALA A 524 7.99 0.80 2.59
CA ALA A 524 7.77 1.45 1.30
C ALA A 524 9.07 2.02 0.71
N ILE A 525 9.90 2.69 1.53
CA ILE A 525 11.19 3.25 1.10
C ILE A 525 12.17 2.17 0.66
N LEU A 526 12.28 1.07 1.41
CA LEU A 526 13.19 -0.03 1.07
C LEU A 526 12.70 -0.76 -0.19
N LEU A 527 11.39 -0.99 -0.29
CA LEU A 527 10.77 -1.64 -1.46
C LEU A 527 10.87 -0.78 -2.71
N HIS A 528 10.79 0.55 -2.59
CA HIS A 528 11.00 1.50 -3.69
C HIS A 528 12.32 1.21 -4.43
N LEU A 529 13.42 0.93 -3.72
CA LEU A 529 14.71 0.60 -4.34
C LEU A 529 14.65 -0.62 -5.26
N HIS A 530 13.78 -1.58 -4.95
CA HIS A 530 13.68 -2.84 -5.67
C HIS A 530 12.79 -2.75 -6.92
N VAL A 531 11.71 -1.97 -6.85
CA VAL A 531 10.73 -1.85 -7.93
C VAL A 531 10.95 -0.61 -8.82
N CYS A 532 11.86 0.30 -8.44
CA CYS A 532 12.09 1.58 -9.13
C CYS A 532 12.23 1.45 -10.64
N ARG A 533 13.03 0.49 -11.13
CA ARG A 533 13.26 0.33 -12.58
C ARG A 533 11.99 0.02 -13.39
N TYR A 534 10.95 -0.47 -12.74
CA TYR A 534 9.69 -0.87 -13.37
C TYR A 534 8.62 0.22 -13.26
N LEU A 535 8.62 0.96 -12.15
CA LEU A 535 7.57 1.94 -11.83
C LEU A 535 8.00 3.40 -12.02
N ALA A 536 9.29 3.70 -12.02
CA ALA A 536 9.75 5.06 -12.25
C ALA A 536 9.53 5.47 -13.71
N ARG A 537 9.06 6.71 -13.90
CA ARG A 537 8.97 7.33 -15.23
C ARG A 537 10.33 7.47 -15.91
N ASP A 538 11.36 7.69 -15.12
CA ASP A 538 12.75 7.83 -15.55
C ASP A 538 13.60 6.78 -14.83
N ALA A 539 13.71 5.60 -15.46
CA ALA A 539 14.43 4.47 -14.90
C ALA A 539 15.94 4.73 -14.73
N GLU A 540 16.51 5.71 -15.43
CA GLU A 540 17.94 6.06 -15.34
C GLU A 540 18.28 6.75 -14.00
N LYS A 541 17.28 7.34 -13.33
CA LYS A 541 17.42 7.94 -12.00
C LYS A 541 17.35 6.91 -10.85
N CYS A 542 17.00 5.66 -11.15
CA CYS A 542 16.95 4.61 -10.14
C CYS A 542 18.36 4.16 -9.77
N ALA A 543 18.69 4.21 -8.48
CA ALA A 543 19.87 3.53 -7.95
C ALA A 543 19.69 2.01 -8.15
N PHE A 544 20.37 1.46 -9.15
CA PHE A 544 20.16 0.09 -9.58
C PHE A 544 20.73 -0.90 -8.56
N LEU A 545 19.87 -1.74 -7.99
CA LEU A 545 20.28 -3.03 -7.44
C LEU A 545 20.25 -4.06 -8.57
N PRO A 546 21.41 -4.69 -8.90
CA PRO A 546 21.45 -5.74 -9.90
C PRO A 546 20.45 -6.86 -9.61
N PRO A 547 19.80 -7.49 -10.62
CA PRO A 547 18.99 -8.68 -10.45
C PRO A 547 19.69 -9.78 -9.63
N GLU A 548 21.01 -9.81 -9.71
CA GLU A 548 21.93 -10.68 -8.98
C GLU A 548 21.86 -10.49 -7.46
N VAL A 549 21.41 -9.32 -6.97
CA VAL A 549 21.14 -9.07 -5.53
C VAL A 549 19.97 -9.94 -5.04
N TYR A 550 19.04 -10.31 -5.93
CA TYR A 550 17.87 -11.16 -5.64
C TYR A 550 18.11 -12.66 -5.89
N GLN A 551 19.33 -13.05 -6.21
CA GLN A 551 19.69 -14.46 -6.42
C GLN A 551 20.00 -15.18 -5.10
N GLY A 552 19.91 -14.46 -3.96
CA GLY A 552 20.78 -14.78 -2.84
C GLY A 552 22.23 -14.75 -3.31
N LYS A 553 23.20 -14.95 -2.42
CA LYS A 553 24.45 -15.50 -2.96
C LYS A 553 24.09 -16.91 -3.42
N LEU A 554 24.27 -17.23 -4.70
CA LEU A 554 24.46 -18.62 -5.12
C LEU A 554 25.43 -19.22 -4.09
N PRO A 555 25.00 -20.22 -3.29
CA PRO A 555 25.89 -20.79 -2.30
C PRO A 555 27.11 -21.29 -3.05
N ASP A 556 28.27 -20.68 -2.82
CA ASP A 556 29.50 -21.16 -3.41
C ASP A 556 29.61 -22.63 -2.94
N PRO A 557 29.67 -23.61 -3.86
CA PRO A 557 29.77 -25.01 -3.48
C PRO A 557 30.97 -25.29 -2.56
N GLN A 558 31.99 -24.43 -2.60
CA GLN A 558 33.13 -24.50 -1.68
C GLN A 558 32.82 -23.96 -0.29
N ILE A 559 32.00 -22.92 -0.18
CA ILE A 559 31.55 -22.37 1.11
C ILE A 559 30.54 -23.33 1.76
N MET A 560 29.61 -23.92 1.00
CA MET A 560 28.71 -24.96 1.53
C MET A 560 29.45 -26.19 2.01
N ARG A 561 30.48 -26.65 1.28
CA ARG A 561 31.35 -27.75 1.76
C ARG A 561 32.14 -27.37 3.01
N PHE A 562 32.50 -26.10 3.16
CA PHE A 562 33.19 -25.63 4.35
C PHE A 562 32.25 -25.56 5.55
N ASP A 563 31.04 -25.03 5.37
CA ASP A 563 30.03 -24.97 6.44
C ASP A 563 29.56 -26.38 6.84
N GLU A 564 29.37 -27.28 5.88
CA GLU A 564 29.07 -28.70 6.13
C GLU A 564 30.23 -29.39 6.89
N TYR A 565 31.48 -29.11 6.52
CA TYR A 565 32.66 -29.59 7.26
C TYR A 565 32.76 -29.01 8.68
N VAL A 566 32.44 -27.72 8.86
CA VAL A 566 32.47 -27.05 10.16
C VAL A 566 31.38 -27.61 11.07
N GLU A 567 30.18 -27.83 10.56
CA GLU A 567 29.08 -28.45 11.31
C GLU A 567 29.38 -29.93 11.63
N ASP A 568 29.93 -30.71 10.70
CA ASP A 568 30.38 -32.09 10.95
C ASP A 568 31.46 -32.13 12.04
N GLU A 569 32.43 -31.21 12.00
CA GLU A 569 33.51 -31.13 12.99
C GLU A 569 33.01 -30.66 14.35
N ARG A 570 32.02 -29.76 14.37
CA ARG A 570 31.33 -29.31 15.58
C ARG A 570 30.51 -30.44 16.21
N GLU A 571 29.79 -31.21 15.40
CA GLU A 571 29.04 -32.39 15.82
C GLU A 571 29.99 -33.49 16.32
N ARG A 572 31.13 -33.70 15.67
CA ARG A 572 32.18 -34.62 16.12
C ARG A 572 32.73 -34.24 17.49
N ARG A 573 33.02 -32.95 17.69
CA ARG A 573 33.52 -32.42 18.97
C ARG A 573 32.47 -32.53 20.07
N MET A 574 31.20 -32.24 19.77
CA MET A 574 30.11 -32.43 20.72
C MET A 574 29.94 -33.90 21.08
N LYS A 575 29.94 -34.81 20.09
CA LYS A 575 29.86 -36.25 20.36
C LYS A 575 30.99 -36.72 21.28
N LYS A 576 32.20 -36.19 21.10
CA LYS A 576 33.36 -36.48 21.95
C LYS A 576 33.33 -35.86 23.34
N LEU A 577 32.52 -34.81 23.55
CA LEU A 577 32.34 -34.17 24.85
C LEU A 577 31.24 -34.82 25.70
N PHE A 578 30.31 -35.53 25.05
CA PHE A 578 29.14 -36.11 25.72
C PHE A 578 29.14 -37.65 25.75
N TRP A 579 29.93 -38.33 24.90
CA TRP A 579 29.88 -39.78 24.75
C TRP A 579 31.24 -40.51 24.88
N ASP A 580 32.33 -39.75 25.05
CA ASP A 580 33.62 -40.22 25.60
C ASP A 580 33.83 -39.55 26.97
#